data_AF-A0A2U3KS32-F1
#
_entry.id   AF-A0A2U3KS32-F1
#
_cell.length_a   1.000
_cell.length_b   1.000
_cell.length_c   1.000
_cell.angle_alpha   90.00
_cell.angle_beta   90.00
_cell.angle_gamma   90.00
#
_symmetry.space_group_name_H-M   'P 1'
#
loop_
_entity.id
_entity.type
_entity.pdbx_description
1 polymer ?
#
loop_
_entity_poly.entity_id
_entity_poly.type
_entity_poly.pdbx_seq_one_letter_code
_entity_poly.pdbx_strand_id
1 'polypeptide(L)'
;MPGKVAKIGTFSDWIGLFNDWRKEIGVNTDDIEAFHFDTLYGAIDTDEIEFGSYKGRRKWENLRQIPTQQMRDALMNMIVYQGDTEFASVEQQRNLFEMAPTDWDRRALTRVMIEEMRHGWQMCALLMDHFGYSGKVEAQKMLERHAFENKRLLGAFNVDVDNWMDFFTYTDFVDRDGKFQLQMLKYSAFAPLGRSMSYMLREEAFHMGTGNDGLRRIVEAGVIPARLMQKYLNKWISSSYDLFGTDHSSSAHWAYVWGVKGRYDEPKNELAPDLDDLNDYNRNLYRDEVAGLIERFNGSLKPGEPRLYAPHIKFNRAIGRWAGQKFHAQTGEPLDDHTYEQHVKECMPSAEDKKLLLDIIASEKKWIAEKTGAHDPLASIGEVRKSAINL
;
A
#
# COMPACT_ATOMS: atom_id res chain seq x y z
N MET A 1 33.90 -14.00 -6.79
CA MET A 1 33.53 -12.72 -6.14
C MET A 1 32.12 -12.41 -6.58
N PRO A 2 31.16 -12.11 -5.69
CA PRO A 2 29.87 -11.58 -6.12
C PRO A 2 30.15 -10.30 -6.93
N GLY A 3 29.58 -10.23 -8.13
CA GLY A 3 29.87 -9.19 -9.10
C GLY A 3 29.67 -7.80 -8.51
N LYS A 4 30.60 -6.88 -8.79
CA LYS A 4 30.43 -5.46 -8.46
C LYS A 4 29.07 -5.00 -9.00
N VAL A 5 28.14 -4.64 -8.12
CA VAL A 5 26.93 -3.95 -8.57
C VAL A 5 27.38 -2.69 -9.30
N ALA A 6 26.92 -2.53 -10.54
CA ALA A 6 27.28 -1.38 -11.36
C ALA A 6 26.79 -0.11 -10.63
N LYS A 7 27.71 0.79 -10.30
CA LYS A 7 27.34 2.10 -9.75
C LYS A 7 26.56 2.85 -10.82
N ILE A 8 25.31 3.22 -10.53
CA ILE A 8 24.53 4.04 -11.46
C ILE A 8 25.08 5.46 -11.53
N GLY A 9 25.35 5.95 -12.74
CA GLY A 9 25.80 7.31 -13.01
C GLY A 9 24.67 8.23 -13.47
N THR A 10 23.70 7.67 -14.19
CA THR A 10 22.59 8.36 -14.88
C THR A 10 21.26 7.65 -14.63
N PHE A 11 20.14 8.31 -14.94
CA PHE A 11 18.82 7.67 -14.91
C PHE A 11 18.74 6.49 -15.90
N SER A 12 19.41 6.59 -17.05
CA SER A 12 19.52 5.48 -18.01
C SER A 12 20.20 4.23 -17.43
N ASP A 13 21.22 4.40 -16.57
CA ASP A 13 21.83 3.26 -15.87
C ASP A 13 20.84 2.61 -14.90
N TRP A 14 20.05 3.43 -14.19
CA TRP A 14 19.00 2.93 -13.30
C TRP A 14 17.88 2.20 -14.06
N ILE A 15 17.48 2.68 -15.24
CA ILE A 15 16.53 1.99 -16.13
C ILE A 15 17.06 0.59 -16.50
N GLY A 16 18.37 0.47 -16.73
CA GLY A 16 19.02 -0.84 -16.92
C GLY A 16 18.79 -1.77 -15.74
N LEU A 17 19.07 -1.30 -14.51
CA LEU A 17 18.82 -2.08 -13.29
C LEU A 17 17.34 -2.43 -13.09
N PHE A 18 16.43 -1.50 -13.39
CA PHE A 18 15.00 -1.75 -13.30
C PHE A 18 14.55 -2.85 -14.27
N ASN A 19 15.09 -2.87 -15.49
CA ASN A 19 14.81 -3.93 -16.46
C ASN A 19 15.38 -5.28 -16.03
N ASP A 20 16.57 -5.30 -15.43
CA ASP A 20 17.17 -6.52 -14.90
C ASP A 20 16.37 -7.04 -13.70
N TRP A 21 15.94 -6.16 -12.79
CA TRP A 21 15.07 -6.49 -11.66
C TRP A 21 13.75 -7.11 -12.15
N ARG A 22 13.06 -6.52 -13.14
CA ARG A 22 11.80 -7.07 -13.69
C ARG A 22 11.96 -8.50 -14.22
N LYS A 23 13.10 -8.78 -14.89
CA LYS A 23 13.43 -10.12 -15.40
C LYS A 23 13.74 -11.08 -14.25
N GLU A 24 14.51 -10.64 -13.27
CA GLU A 24 14.88 -11.42 -12.10
C GLU A 24 13.65 -11.88 -11.30
N ILE A 25 12.71 -10.98 -11.04
CA ILE A 25 11.50 -11.30 -10.26
C ILE A 25 10.45 -12.04 -11.09
N GLY A 26 10.59 -12.09 -12.42
CA GLY A 26 9.75 -12.90 -13.31
C GLY A 26 8.43 -12.25 -13.71
N VAL A 27 8.30 -10.92 -13.66
CA VAL A 27 7.06 -10.20 -14.02
C VAL A 27 7.07 -9.63 -15.44
N ASN A 28 8.12 -9.87 -16.24
CA ASN A 28 8.25 -9.36 -17.60
C ASN A 28 7.40 -10.14 -18.62
N THR A 29 6.09 -10.17 -18.42
CA THR A 29 5.10 -10.71 -19.37
C THR A 29 4.93 -9.76 -20.57
N ASP A 30 4.40 -10.25 -21.70
CA ASP A 30 4.26 -9.46 -22.94
C ASP A 30 3.63 -8.07 -22.72
N ASP A 31 2.54 -8.00 -21.93
CA ASP A 31 1.85 -6.74 -21.62
C ASP A 31 2.74 -5.77 -20.81
N ILE A 32 3.53 -6.29 -19.86
CA ILE A 32 4.43 -5.51 -19.00
C ILE A 32 5.70 -5.09 -19.74
N GLU A 33 6.23 -5.97 -20.59
CA GLU A 33 7.42 -5.71 -21.41
C GLU A 33 7.13 -4.62 -22.44
N ALA A 34 5.93 -4.64 -23.04
CA ALA A 34 5.50 -3.65 -24.01
C ALA A 34 5.18 -2.27 -23.39
N PHE A 35 4.99 -2.19 -22.07
CA PHE A 35 4.62 -0.93 -21.42
C PHE A 35 5.80 0.05 -21.34
N HIS A 36 5.54 1.31 -21.71
CA HIS A 36 6.50 2.40 -21.59
C HIS A 36 6.34 3.11 -20.25
N PHE A 37 7.33 2.95 -19.36
CA PHE A 37 7.37 3.62 -18.07
C PHE A 37 7.83 5.07 -18.22
N ASP A 38 7.07 5.98 -17.61
CA ASP A 38 7.37 7.40 -17.54
C ASP A 38 6.93 7.99 -16.19
N THR A 39 7.50 9.13 -15.81
CA THR A 39 7.08 9.89 -14.63
C THR A 39 5.83 10.71 -14.94
N LEU A 40 4.74 10.46 -14.22
CA LEU A 40 3.52 11.25 -14.36
C LEU A 40 3.27 12.06 -13.10
N TYR A 41 3.27 13.38 -13.26
CA TYR A 41 3.07 14.33 -12.18
C TYR A 41 1.68 14.97 -12.26
N GLY A 42 0.98 15.03 -11.14
CA GLY A 42 -0.31 15.68 -10.99
C GLY A 42 -0.16 17.17 -10.67
N ALA A 43 -1.30 17.86 -10.62
CA ALA A 43 -1.36 19.22 -10.10
C ALA A 43 -1.29 19.22 -8.56
N ILE A 44 -0.77 20.31 -8.00
CA ILE A 44 -0.93 20.66 -6.57
C ILE A 44 -2.04 21.70 -6.45
N ASP A 45 -2.74 21.68 -5.33
CA ASP A 45 -3.94 22.50 -5.13
C ASP A 45 -3.60 23.99 -4.89
N THR A 46 -2.42 24.28 -4.34
CA THR A 46 -1.90 25.62 -4.05
C THR A 46 -0.36 25.66 -4.12
N ASP A 47 0.21 26.83 -4.39
CA ASP A 47 1.65 27.09 -4.31
C ASP A 47 2.12 27.50 -2.89
N GLU A 48 1.19 27.59 -1.93
CA GLU A 48 1.46 27.88 -0.52
C GLU A 48 1.52 26.61 0.33
N ILE A 49 2.36 26.62 1.37
CA ILE A 49 2.44 25.57 2.39
C ILE A 49 1.21 25.68 3.28
N GLU A 50 0.52 24.56 3.50
CA GLU A 50 -0.84 24.55 4.06
C GLU A 50 -0.89 24.33 5.58
N PHE A 51 0.16 23.73 6.16
CA PHE A 51 0.26 23.37 7.58
C PHE A 51 1.69 23.47 8.12
N GLY A 52 1.84 23.29 9.43
CA GLY A 52 3.14 23.38 10.12
C GLY A 52 3.68 24.81 10.26
N SER A 53 4.93 24.94 10.71
CA SER A 53 5.58 26.23 11.02
C SER A 53 5.85 27.10 9.79
N TYR A 54 5.78 26.52 8.59
CA TYR A 54 6.00 27.23 7.32
C TYR A 54 4.70 27.58 6.61
N LYS A 55 3.53 27.36 7.23
CA LYS A 55 2.21 27.69 6.67
C LYS A 55 2.16 29.11 6.12
N GLY A 56 1.57 29.27 4.93
CA GLY A 56 1.42 30.56 4.22
C GLY A 56 2.68 31.02 3.48
N ARG A 57 3.79 30.27 3.53
CA ARG A 57 4.95 30.51 2.66
C ARG A 57 4.81 29.73 1.36
N ARG A 58 5.58 30.09 0.33
CA ARG A 58 5.63 29.31 -0.91
C ARG A 58 6.22 27.91 -0.68
N LYS A 59 5.64 26.90 -1.35
CA LYS A 59 6.19 25.54 -1.41
C LYS A 59 7.59 25.54 -2.04
N TRP A 60 8.40 24.58 -1.62
CA TRP A 60 9.76 24.36 -2.11
C TRP A 60 9.75 23.56 -3.40
N GLU A 61 10.36 24.11 -4.43
CA GLU A 61 10.59 23.50 -5.74
C GLU A 61 11.93 22.78 -5.84
N ASN A 62 12.87 23.07 -4.93
CA ASN A 62 14.16 22.39 -4.87
C ASN A 62 14.76 22.38 -3.46
N LEU A 63 15.74 21.50 -3.23
CA LEU A 63 16.35 21.29 -1.91
C LEU A 63 17.05 22.53 -1.32
N ARG A 64 17.45 23.52 -2.14
CA ARG A 64 18.10 24.75 -1.65
C ARG A 64 17.12 25.65 -0.89
N GLN A 65 15.82 25.48 -1.14
CA GLN A 65 14.77 26.23 -0.45
C GLN A 65 14.37 25.57 0.88
N ILE A 66 14.80 24.32 1.11
CA ILE A 66 14.55 23.59 2.36
C ILE A 66 15.57 24.07 3.41
N PRO A 67 15.15 24.63 4.56
CA PRO A 67 16.03 25.36 5.48
C PRO A 67 17.19 24.56 6.09
N THR A 68 16.96 23.31 6.50
CA THR A 68 17.97 22.53 7.25
C THR A 68 18.31 21.21 6.57
N GLN A 69 19.49 20.66 6.89
CA GLN A 69 19.89 19.34 6.39
C GLN A 69 18.97 18.23 6.93
N GLN A 70 18.59 18.32 8.20
CA GLN A 70 17.69 17.35 8.83
C GLN A 70 16.33 17.25 8.11
N MET A 71 15.78 18.38 7.67
CA MET A 71 14.54 18.40 6.88
C MET A 71 14.71 17.71 5.52
N ARG A 72 15.86 17.92 4.86
CA ARG A 72 16.20 17.26 3.59
C ARG A 72 16.36 15.75 3.77
N ASP A 73 17.03 15.33 4.84
CA ASP A 73 17.24 13.91 5.13
C ASP A 73 15.93 13.20 5.47
N ALA A 74 15.05 13.85 6.25
CA ALA A 74 13.73 13.33 6.55
C ALA A 74 12.83 13.20 5.30
N LEU A 75 12.87 14.21 4.42
CA LEU A 75 12.17 14.16 3.13
C LEU A 75 12.68 13.01 2.26
N MET A 76 14.01 12.84 2.17
CA MET A 76 14.61 11.72 1.42
C MET A 76 14.13 10.38 1.99
N ASN A 77 14.17 10.21 3.31
CA ASN A 77 13.71 8.97 3.95
C ASN A 77 12.23 8.68 3.64
N MET A 78 11.35 9.68 3.62
CA MET A 78 9.95 9.45 3.24
C MET A 78 9.80 8.97 1.81
N ILE A 79 10.53 9.57 0.86
CA ILE A 79 10.50 9.15 -0.54
C ILE A 79 11.05 7.72 -0.69
N VAL A 80 12.10 7.36 0.06
CA VAL A 80 12.66 6.00 0.04
C VAL A 80 11.69 4.98 0.61
N TYR A 81 11.06 5.26 1.75
CA TYR A 81 10.11 4.32 2.35
C TYR A 81 8.86 4.14 1.49
N GLN A 82 8.33 5.22 0.89
CA GLN A 82 7.24 5.12 -0.09
C GLN A 82 7.68 4.34 -1.33
N GLY A 83 8.83 4.65 -1.92
CA GLY A 83 9.29 3.94 -3.12
C GLY A 83 9.58 2.45 -2.90
N ASP A 84 10.00 2.07 -1.69
CA ASP A 84 10.31 0.69 -1.36
C ASP A 84 9.07 -0.21 -1.33
N THR A 85 7.91 0.34 -0.95
CA THR A 85 6.63 -0.41 -0.91
C THR A 85 6.17 -0.80 -2.30
N GLU A 86 6.42 0.05 -3.30
CA GLU A 86 5.89 -0.15 -4.65
C GLU A 86 6.60 -1.31 -5.37
N PHE A 87 7.92 -1.45 -5.17
CA PHE A 87 8.64 -2.62 -5.68
C PHE A 87 8.34 -3.89 -4.86
N ALA A 88 8.07 -3.73 -3.57
CA ALA A 88 7.74 -4.85 -2.71
C ALA A 88 6.39 -5.48 -3.06
N SER A 89 5.35 -4.67 -3.31
CA SER A 89 4.02 -5.17 -3.68
C SER A 89 4.06 -5.99 -4.96
N VAL A 90 4.87 -5.55 -5.94
CA VAL A 90 5.12 -6.30 -7.19
C VAL A 90 5.77 -7.66 -6.93
N GLU A 91 6.78 -7.70 -6.05
CA GLU A 91 7.44 -8.95 -5.69
C GLU A 91 6.53 -9.92 -4.92
N GLN A 92 5.72 -9.39 -4.00
CA GLN A 92 4.79 -10.20 -3.20
C GLN A 92 3.75 -10.89 -4.09
N GLN A 93 3.29 -10.21 -5.13
CA GLN A 93 2.16 -10.64 -5.96
C GLN A 93 2.58 -11.41 -7.23
N ARG A 94 3.90 -11.57 -7.48
CA ARG A 94 4.46 -12.06 -8.77
C ARG A 94 3.99 -13.45 -9.22
N ASN A 95 3.57 -14.31 -8.28
CA ASN A 95 3.19 -15.70 -8.58
C ASN A 95 1.69 -15.88 -8.87
N LEU A 96 0.91 -14.80 -8.92
CA LEU A 96 -0.55 -14.88 -9.04
C LEU A 96 -1.06 -15.04 -10.48
N PHE A 97 -0.25 -14.73 -11.49
CA PHE A 97 -0.66 -14.71 -12.90
C PHE A 97 -1.24 -16.05 -13.38
N GLU A 98 -0.62 -17.17 -13.01
CA GLU A 98 -1.01 -18.50 -13.46
C GLU A 98 -2.31 -19.01 -12.79
N MET A 99 -2.67 -18.42 -11.65
CA MET A 99 -3.82 -18.83 -10.84
C MET A 99 -5.00 -17.86 -10.96
N ALA A 100 -4.99 -16.96 -11.93
CA ALA A 100 -6.02 -15.94 -12.09
C ALA A 100 -7.42 -16.54 -12.26
N PRO A 101 -8.44 -16.08 -11.50
CA PRO A 101 -9.80 -16.60 -11.60
C PRO A 101 -10.42 -16.39 -12.98
N THR A 102 -10.10 -15.27 -13.62
CA THR A 102 -10.53 -14.92 -14.97
C THR A 102 -9.43 -14.16 -15.70
N ASP A 103 -9.52 -14.04 -17.03
CA ASP A 103 -8.60 -13.18 -17.79
C ASP A 103 -8.76 -11.70 -17.41
N TRP A 104 -9.97 -11.27 -17.01
CA TRP A 104 -10.18 -9.92 -16.50
C TRP A 104 -9.38 -9.69 -15.21
N ASP A 105 -9.43 -10.65 -14.27
CA ASP A 105 -8.68 -10.58 -13.02
C ASP A 105 -7.16 -10.59 -13.30
N ARG A 106 -6.69 -11.45 -14.23
CA ARG A 106 -5.30 -11.46 -14.68
C ARG A 106 -4.86 -10.09 -15.22
N ARG A 107 -5.70 -9.46 -16.05
CA ARG A 107 -5.43 -8.12 -16.60
C ARG A 107 -5.48 -7.02 -15.55
N ALA A 108 -6.35 -7.15 -14.54
CA ALA A 108 -6.38 -6.24 -13.40
C ALA A 108 -5.09 -6.33 -12.57
N LEU A 109 -4.60 -7.55 -12.31
CA LEU A 109 -3.28 -7.78 -11.69
C LEU A 109 -2.16 -7.18 -12.54
N THR A 110 -2.14 -7.42 -13.85
CA THR A 110 -1.16 -6.81 -14.76
C THR A 110 -1.14 -5.28 -14.63
N ARG A 111 -2.32 -4.67 -14.56
CA ARG A 111 -2.44 -3.22 -14.39
C ARG A 111 -1.86 -2.75 -13.06
N VAL A 112 -2.26 -3.36 -11.94
CA VAL A 112 -1.74 -3.03 -10.60
C VAL A 112 -0.21 -3.11 -10.63
N MET A 113 0.36 -4.19 -11.15
CA MET A 113 1.81 -4.37 -11.27
C MET A 113 2.50 -3.24 -12.04
N ILE A 114 1.94 -2.83 -13.18
CA ILE A 114 2.48 -1.73 -13.98
C ILE A 114 2.40 -0.41 -13.21
N GLU A 115 1.25 -0.10 -12.62
CA GLU A 115 1.01 1.13 -11.86
C GLU A 115 1.98 1.19 -10.65
N GLU A 116 2.17 0.10 -9.90
CA GLU A 116 3.15 0.04 -8.79
C GLU A 116 4.61 0.17 -9.24
N MET A 117 5.00 -0.47 -10.34
CA MET A 117 6.34 -0.26 -10.90
C MET A 117 6.56 1.19 -11.32
N ARG A 118 5.51 1.85 -11.84
CA ARG A 118 5.53 3.27 -12.24
C ARG A 118 5.58 4.20 -11.03
N HIS A 119 4.94 3.83 -9.92
CA HIS A 119 5.06 4.49 -8.62
C HIS A 119 6.51 4.45 -8.10
N GLY A 120 7.13 3.28 -8.08
CA GLY A 120 8.54 3.11 -7.71
C GLY A 120 9.48 3.89 -8.63
N TRP A 121 9.22 3.89 -9.93
CA TRP A 121 9.93 4.70 -10.93
C TRP A 121 9.86 6.19 -10.62
N GLN A 122 8.68 6.71 -10.28
CA GLN A 122 8.51 8.11 -9.90
C GLN A 122 9.28 8.48 -8.63
N MET A 123 9.32 7.61 -7.63
CA MET A 123 10.10 7.85 -6.40
C MET A 123 11.60 7.87 -6.70
N CYS A 124 12.09 6.95 -7.53
CA CYS A 124 13.47 6.92 -8.00
C CYS A 124 13.85 8.18 -8.80
N ALA A 125 12.96 8.66 -9.67
CA ALA A 125 13.17 9.89 -10.40
C ALA A 125 13.31 11.10 -9.46
N LEU A 126 12.41 11.25 -8.48
CA LEU A 126 12.51 12.31 -7.47
C LEU A 126 13.85 12.27 -6.71
N LEU A 127 14.29 11.06 -6.32
CA LEU A 127 15.58 10.88 -5.64
C LEU A 127 16.74 11.32 -6.53
N MET A 128 16.78 10.85 -7.76
CA MET A 128 17.90 11.11 -8.67
C MET A 128 17.97 12.56 -9.15
N ASP A 129 16.81 13.20 -9.34
CA ASP A 129 16.72 14.58 -9.81
C ASP A 129 17.04 15.61 -8.72
N HIS A 130 16.67 15.31 -7.47
CA HIS A 130 16.76 16.29 -6.39
C HIS A 130 17.88 16.01 -5.38
N PHE A 131 18.25 14.76 -5.11
CA PHE A 131 19.14 14.38 -4.00
C PHE A 131 20.56 13.98 -4.43
N GLY A 132 20.91 14.20 -5.71
CA GLY A 132 22.26 14.01 -6.21
C GLY A 132 22.80 12.59 -5.99
N TYR A 133 24.01 12.46 -5.45
CA TYR A 133 24.64 11.15 -5.25
C TYR A 133 23.88 10.26 -4.26
N SER A 134 23.40 10.83 -3.14
CA SER A 134 22.64 10.06 -2.14
C SER A 134 21.34 9.52 -2.73
N GLY A 135 20.64 10.32 -3.54
CA GLY A 135 19.43 9.90 -4.24
C GLY A 135 19.67 8.70 -5.17
N LYS A 136 20.78 8.71 -5.92
CA LYS A 136 21.18 7.56 -6.77
C LYS A 136 21.41 6.30 -5.95
N VAL A 137 22.11 6.41 -4.83
CA VAL A 137 22.39 5.26 -3.97
C VAL A 137 21.09 4.66 -3.42
N GLU A 138 20.14 5.49 -2.97
CA GLU A 138 18.86 4.99 -2.46
C GLU A 138 17.96 4.41 -3.57
N ALA A 139 17.94 5.02 -4.76
CA ALA A 139 17.24 4.49 -5.93
C ALA A 139 17.76 3.11 -6.34
N GLN A 140 19.07 2.89 -6.28
CA GLN A 140 19.69 1.59 -6.53
C GLN A 140 19.29 0.57 -5.46
N LYS A 141 19.42 0.92 -4.17
CA LYS A 141 19.10 0.01 -3.06
C LYS A 141 17.63 -0.45 -3.06
N MET A 142 16.71 0.35 -3.59
CA MET A 142 15.29 -0.04 -3.71
C MET A 142 15.08 -1.25 -4.62
N LEU A 143 15.93 -1.44 -5.64
CA LEU A 143 15.90 -2.61 -6.53
C LEU A 143 16.72 -3.79 -5.99
N GLU A 144 17.64 -3.55 -5.05
CA GLU A 144 18.48 -4.58 -4.42
C GLU A 144 17.82 -5.25 -3.20
N ARG A 145 16.78 -4.64 -2.64
CA ARG A 145 15.98 -5.23 -1.57
C ARG A 145 14.88 -6.08 -2.19
N HIS A 146 14.72 -7.29 -1.67
CA HIS A 146 13.69 -8.21 -2.12
C HIS A 146 12.78 -8.66 -0.97
N ALA A 147 11.48 -8.66 -1.21
CA ALA A 147 10.45 -9.12 -0.27
C ALA A 147 10.66 -10.59 0.11
N PHE A 148 10.95 -11.45 -0.88
CA PHE A 148 11.18 -12.89 -0.67
C PHE A 148 12.52 -13.22 0.02
N GLU A 149 13.37 -12.21 0.26
CA GLU A 149 14.57 -12.32 1.10
C GLU A 149 14.38 -11.65 2.48
N ASN A 150 13.16 -11.18 2.77
CA ASN A 150 12.82 -10.42 3.96
C ASN A 150 13.68 -9.15 4.14
N LYS A 151 13.96 -8.45 3.04
CA LYS A 151 14.82 -7.25 3.01
C LYS A 151 14.07 -5.93 2.83
N ARG A 152 12.76 -5.94 2.60
CA ARG A 152 11.97 -4.70 2.46
C ARG A 152 11.88 -3.96 3.79
N LEU A 153 11.81 -2.63 3.72
CA LEU A 153 11.95 -1.75 4.89
C LEU A 153 10.79 -1.87 5.88
N LEU A 154 9.60 -2.23 5.40
CA LEU A 154 8.39 -2.36 6.19
C LEU A 154 7.96 -3.83 6.26
N GLY A 155 7.67 -4.31 7.48
CA GLY A 155 7.40 -5.73 7.74
C GLY A 155 6.26 -6.32 6.91
N ALA A 156 5.15 -5.59 6.74
CA ALA A 156 3.99 -6.06 5.95
C ALA A 156 4.33 -6.33 4.48
N PHE A 157 5.37 -5.66 3.95
CA PHE A 157 5.85 -5.79 2.58
C PHE A 157 6.86 -6.94 2.39
N ASN A 158 7.09 -7.74 3.45
CA ASN A 158 7.80 -9.01 3.38
C ASN A 158 6.86 -10.22 3.64
N VAL A 159 5.55 -9.99 3.82
CA VAL A 159 4.57 -11.05 4.07
C VAL A 159 4.10 -11.65 2.75
N ASP A 160 4.01 -12.98 2.63
CA ASP A 160 3.62 -13.62 1.38
C ASP A 160 2.17 -13.28 0.96
N VAL A 161 2.01 -12.94 -0.33
CA VAL A 161 0.74 -12.84 -1.06
C VAL A 161 0.70 -14.00 -2.07
N ASP A 162 0.10 -15.12 -1.69
CA ASP A 162 0.29 -16.38 -2.43
C ASP A 162 -1.00 -16.99 -2.99
N ASN A 163 -2.12 -16.31 -2.85
CA ASN A 163 -3.41 -16.69 -3.40
C ASN A 163 -4.27 -15.45 -3.66
N TRP A 164 -5.37 -15.61 -4.41
CA TRP A 164 -6.22 -14.49 -4.80
C TRP A 164 -7.03 -13.89 -3.65
N MET A 165 -7.28 -14.62 -2.56
CA MET A 165 -7.86 -14.01 -1.34
C MET A 165 -6.87 -13.04 -0.70
N ASP A 166 -5.58 -13.42 -0.60
CA ASP A 166 -4.52 -12.49 -0.17
C ASP A 166 -4.45 -11.29 -1.09
N PHE A 167 -4.45 -11.47 -2.41
CA PHE A 167 -4.39 -10.35 -3.35
C PHE A 167 -5.55 -9.35 -3.17
N PHE A 168 -6.79 -9.83 -3.11
CA PHE A 168 -7.94 -8.94 -2.97
C PHE A 168 -8.00 -8.26 -1.60
N THR A 169 -7.60 -8.95 -0.52
CA THR A 169 -7.50 -8.34 0.81
C THR A 169 -6.33 -7.36 0.91
N TYR A 170 -5.18 -7.69 0.32
CA TYR A 170 -4.02 -6.80 0.23
C TYR A 170 -4.39 -5.51 -0.51
N THR A 171 -4.92 -5.62 -1.73
CA THR A 171 -5.25 -4.45 -2.54
C THR A 171 -6.40 -3.63 -1.95
N ASP A 172 -7.31 -4.21 -1.16
CA ASP A 172 -8.35 -3.42 -0.47
C ASP A 172 -7.83 -2.72 0.81
N PHE A 173 -6.82 -3.30 1.50
CA PHE A 173 -6.45 -2.86 2.86
C PHE A 173 -5.00 -2.41 3.05
N VAL A 174 -4.04 -2.96 2.31
CA VAL A 174 -2.62 -2.51 2.32
C VAL A 174 -2.45 -1.32 1.38
N ASP A 175 -2.94 -1.40 0.14
CA ASP A 175 -2.94 -0.25 -0.80
C ASP A 175 -3.80 0.91 -0.26
N ARG A 176 -4.79 0.59 0.59
CA ARG A 176 -5.53 1.62 1.31
C ARG A 176 -4.69 2.33 2.38
N ASP A 177 -3.71 1.69 3.01
CA ASP A 177 -2.69 2.44 3.75
C ASP A 177 -1.90 3.33 2.78
N GLY A 178 -1.50 2.82 1.61
CA GLY A 178 -0.92 3.58 0.51
C GLY A 178 -1.70 4.87 0.22
N LYS A 179 -3.01 4.78 -0.05
CA LYS A 179 -3.93 5.93 -0.18
C LYS A 179 -3.77 6.94 0.96
N PHE A 180 -3.72 6.49 2.21
CA PHE A 180 -3.56 7.37 3.37
C PHE A 180 -2.19 8.05 3.36
N GLN A 181 -1.11 7.30 3.12
CA GLN A 181 0.25 7.83 3.05
C GLN A 181 0.40 8.88 1.93
N LEU A 182 -0.06 8.54 0.72
CA LEU A 182 -0.04 9.42 -0.44
C LEU A 182 -0.88 10.67 -0.21
N GLN A 183 -2.08 10.55 0.37
CA GLN A 183 -2.93 11.69 0.68
C GLN A 183 -2.29 12.63 1.71
N MET A 184 -1.64 12.09 2.75
CA MET A 184 -0.91 12.90 3.74
C MET A 184 0.31 13.62 3.13
N LEU A 185 1.00 12.97 2.18
CA LEU A 185 2.19 13.51 1.50
C LEU A 185 1.83 14.43 0.32
N LYS A 186 0.63 14.34 -0.26
CA LYS A 186 0.14 15.22 -1.33
C LYS A 186 0.27 16.70 -0.95
N TYR A 187 0.01 17.03 0.30
CA TYR A 187 0.07 18.40 0.81
C TYR A 187 1.48 18.87 1.18
N SER A 188 2.52 18.06 0.94
CA SER A 188 3.89 18.39 1.30
C SER A 188 4.32 19.79 0.85
N ALA A 189 5.11 20.43 1.71
CA ALA A 189 5.80 21.67 1.43
C ALA A 189 6.84 21.51 0.30
N PHE A 190 7.28 20.28 0.00
CA PHE A 190 8.10 20.00 -1.17
C PHE A 190 7.22 19.69 -2.38
N ALA A 191 7.05 20.68 -3.26
CA ALA A 191 6.11 20.64 -4.38
C ALA A 191 6.34 19.46 -5.36
N PRO A 192 7.58 19.05 -5.70
CA PRO A 192 7.79 17.88 -6.55
C PRO A 192 7.21 16.58 -5.96
N LEU A 193 7.33 16.38 -4.64
CA LEU A 193 6.70 15.24 -3.96
C LEU A 193 5.18 15.34 -4.03
N GLY A 194 4.59 16.49 -3.67
CA GLY A 194 3.15 16.69 -3.73
C GLY A 194 2.55 16.41 -5.12
N ARG A 195 3.23 16.85 -6.18
CA ARG A 195 2.82 16.55 -7.57
C ARG A 195 2.88 15.06 -7.90
N SER A 196 3.90 14.33 -7.42
CA SER A 196 4.00 12.89 -7.62
C SER A 196 2.83 12.16 -6.95
N MET A 197 2.59 12.44 -5.66
CA MET A 197 1.51 11.83 -4.89
C MET A 197 0.13 12.11 -5.51
N SER A 198 -0.10 13.34 -6.00
CA SER A 198 -1.35 13.74 -6.68
C SER A 198 -1.69 12.89 -7.91
N TYR A 199 -0.70 12.34 -8.60
CA TYR A 199 -0.95 11.44 -9.73
C TYR A 199 -1.16 10.01 -9.25
N MET A 200 -0.28 9.52 -8.37
CA MET A 200 -0.35 8.16 -7.81
C MET A 200 -1.71 7.87 -7.16
N LEU A 201 -2.28 8.82 -6.41
CA LEU A 201 -3.64 8.71 -5.84
C LEU A 201 -4.74 8.41 -6.87
N ARG A 202 -4.54 8.76 -8.15
CA ARG A 202 -5.51 8.48 -9.22
C ARG A 202 -5.46 7.02 -9.65
N GLU A 203 -4.30 6.39 -9.56
CA GLU A 203 -4.08 4.99 -9.88
C GLU A 203 -4.43 4.10 -8.68
N GLU A 204 -4.08 4.53 -7.47
CA GLU A 204 -4.42 3.84 -6.21
C GLU A 204 -5.93 3.53 -6.11
N ALA A 205 -6.76 4.41 -6.67
CA ALA A 205 -8.21 4.23 -6.80
C ALA A 205 -8.58 2.90 -7.50
N PHE A 206 -7.84 2.53 -8.54
CA PHE A 206 -8.04 1.28 -9.27
C PHE A 206 -7.59 0.08 -8.44
N HIS A 207 -6.50 0.19 -7.68
CA HIS A 207 -5.97 -0.91 -6.86
C HIS A 207 -6.98 -1.28 -5.76
N MET A 208 -7.37 -0.29 -4.95
CA MET A 208 -8.40 -0.44 -3.92
C MET A 208 -9.75 -0.90 -4.50
N GLY A 209 -10.11 -0.38 -5.67
CA GLY A 209 -11.31 -0.81 -6.38
C GLY A 209 -11.26 -2.27 -6.80
N THR A 210 -10.10 -2.77 -7.23
CA THR A 210 -9.87 -4.18 -7.60
C THR A 210 -10.02 -5.08 -6.39
N GLY A 211 -9.39 -4.73 -5.27
CA GLY A 211 -9.51 -5.47 -4.01
C GLY A 211 -10.95 -5.53 -3.50
N ASN A 212 -11.59 -4.37 -3.36
CA ASN A 212 -12.95 -4.28 -2.85
C ASN A 212 -13.97 -5.03 -3.72
N ASP A 213 -13.84 -4.89 -5.04
CA ASP A 213 -14.69 -5.60 -6.01
C ASP A 213 -14.48 -7.11 -5.96
N GLY A 214 -13.23 -7.56 -5.87
CA GLY A 214 -12.90 -8.98 -5.74
C GLY A 214 -13.49 -9.61 -4.48
N LEU A 215 -13.33 -8.95 -3.32
CA LEU A 215 -13.93 -9.39 -2.06
C LEU A 215 -15.45 -9.41 -2.13
N ARG A 216 -16.08 -8.38 -2.72
CA ARG A 216 -17.53 -8.34 -2.92
C ARG A 216 -17.99 -9.52 -3.80
N ARG A 217 -17.31 -9.79 -4.91
CA ARG A 217 -17.62 -10.90 -5.83
C ARG A 217 -17.47 -12.28 -5.16
N ILE A 218 -16.51 -12.44 -4.24
CA ILE A 218 -16.36 -13.66 -3.43
C ILE A 218 -17.55 -13.83 -2.49
N VAL A 219 -17.95 -12.76 -1.80
CA VAL A 219 -19.10 -12.77 -0.88
C VAL A 219 -20.40 -13.06 -1.62
N GLU A 220 -20.62 -12.43 -2.77
CA GLU A 220 -21.79 -12.64 -3.64
C GLU A 220 -21.88 -14.09 -4.14
N ALA A 221 -20.75 -14.71 -4.51
CA ALA A 221 -20.71 -16.13 -4.87
C ALA A 221 -21.02 -17.04 -3.68
N GLY A 222 -20.52 -16.67 -2.49
CA GLY A 222 -20.73 -17.36 -1.21
C GLY A 222 -20.36 -18.84 -1.24
N VAL A 223 -19.31 -19.19 -2.01
CA VAL A 223 -18.74 -20.54 -2.05
C VAL A 223 -17.64 -20.66 -0.99
N ILE A 224 -16.81 -19.62 -0.85
CA ILE A 224 -15.83 -19.51 0.23
C ILE A 224 -16.58 -19.16 1.52
N PRO A 225 -16.44 -19.96 2.60
CA PRO A 225 -17.08 -19.66 3.88
C PRO A 225 -16.63 -18.31 4.45
N ALA A 226 -17.53 -17.53 5.04
CA ALA A 226 -17.19 -16.21 5.59
C ALA A 226 -16.13 -16.29 6.69
N ARG A 227 -16.13 -17.39 7.48
CA ARG A 227 -15.09 -17.67 8.49
C ARG A 227 -13.68 -17.73 7.90
N LEU A 228 -13.54 -18.22 6.67
CA LEU A 228 -12.24 -18.34 6.01
C LEU A 228 -11.79 -16.96 5.52
N MET A 229 -12.69 -16.21 4.87
CA MET A 229 -12.44 -14.82 4.48
C MET A 229 -12.05 -13.93 5.69
N GLN A 230 -12.75 -14.07 6.83
CA GLN A 230 -12.44 -13.31 8.05
C GLN A 230 -11.00 -13.49 8.53
N LYS A 231 -10.40 -14.67 8.35
CA LYS A 231 -9.00 -14.90 8.72
C LYS A 231 -8.05 -14.05 7.88
N TYR A 232 -8.32 -13.90 6.58
CA TYR A 232 -7.53 -13.06 5.68
C TYR A 232 -7.74 -11.56 5.97
N LEU A 233 -8.97 -11.16 6.32
CA LEU A 233 -9.24 -9.80 6.83
C LEU A 233 -8.41 -9.52 8.09
N ASN A 234 -8.40 -10.44 9.04
CA ASN A 234 -7.59 -10.34 10.27
C ASN A 234 -6.09 -10.21 9.95
N LYS A 235 -5.55 -11.04 9.04
CA LYS A 235 -4.14 -11.01 8.60
C LYS A 235 -3.74 -9.63 8.06
N TRP A 236 -4.44 -9.15 7.04
CA TRP A 236 -3.99 -7.95 6.32
C TRP A 236 -4.33 -6.65 7.03
N ILE A 237 -5.51 -6.56 7.65
CA ILE A 237 -5.91 -5.32 8.33
C ILE A 237 -5.05 -5.07 9.57
N SER A 238 -4.75 -6.11 10.36
CA SER A 238 -3.84 -5.95 11.51
C SER A 238 -2.42 -5.56 11.07
N SER A 239 -1.93 -6.11 9.97
CA SER A 239 -0.64 -5.73 9.38
C SER A 239 -0.64 -4.27 8.90
N SER A 240 -1.73 -3.80 8.27
CA SER A 240 -1.87 -2.40 7.85
C SER A 240 -1.90 -1.42 9.02
N TYR A 241 -2.42 -1.80 10.19
CA TYR A 241 -2.36 -0.94 11.38
C TYR A 241 -0.93 -0.59 11.81
N ASP A 242 0.02 -1.50 11.60
CA ASP A 242 1.43 -1.27 11.92
C ASP A 242 2.14 -0.33 10.93
N LEU A 243 1.65 -0.21 9.69
CA LEU A 243 2.23 0.69 8.67
C LEU A 243 2.17 2.17 9.05
N PHE A 244 1.22 2.55 9.90
CA PHE A 244 1.14 3.91 10.46
C PHE A 244 2.26 4.23 11.48
N GLY A 245 3.06 3.25 11.93
CA GLY A 245 4.19 3.48 12.83
C GLY A 245 3.82 3.53 14.32
N THR A 246 4.70 4.06 15.18
CA THR A 246 4.42 4.16 16.62
C THR A 246 3.39 5.25 16.92
N ASP A 247 2.56 5.07 17.95
CA ASP A 247 1.53 6.02 18.38
C ASP A 247 2.15 7.42 18.62
N HIS A 248 3.15 7.47 19.52
CA HIS A 248 3.97 8.65 19.75
C HIS A 248 5.23 8.59 18.88
N SER A 249 5.41 9.58 18.00
CA SER A 249 6.51 9.59 17.03
C SER A 249 7.08 10.98 16.83
N SER A 250 8.32 11.19 17.27
CA SER A 250 9.08 12.41 17.00
C SER A 250 9.25 12.66 15.50
N SER A 251 9.38 11.59 14.70
CA SER A 251 9.50 11.70 13.24
C SER A 251 8.21 12.23 12.61
N ALA A 252 7.04 11.75 13.06
CA ALA A 252 5.75 12.25 12.60
C ALA A 252 5.51 13.70 13.04
N HIS A 253 5.84 14.01 14.31
CA HIS A 253 5.78 15.37 14.86
C HIS A 253 6.55 16.35 13.98
N TRP A 254 7.84 16.08 13.73
CA TRP A 254 8.68 16.99 12.95
C TRP A 254 8.28 17.04 11.47
N ALA A 255 7.83 15.92 10.89
CA ALA A 255 7.28 15.91 9.54
C ALA A 255 6.11 16.88 9.38
N TYR A 256 5.21 16.92 10.38
CA TYR A 256 4.09 17.84 10.40
C TYR A 256 4.57 19.29 10.59
N VAL A 257 5.41 19.54 11.60
CA VAL A 257 5.94 20.88 11.90
C VAL A 257 6.67 21.49 10.70
N TRP A 258 7.39 20.66 9.93
CA TRP A 258 8.09 21.08 8.72
C TRP A 258 7.20 21.23 7.48
N GLY A 259 5.91 20.91 7.59
CA GLY A 259 4.98 20.96 6.46
C GLY A 259 5.16 19.82 5.47
N VAL A 260 5.87 18.73 5.81
CA VAL A 260 6.20 17.66 4.86
C VAL A 260 5.08 16.63 4.73
N LYS A 261 4.44 16.25 5.85
CA LYS A 261 3.37 15.24 5.89
C LYS A 261 2.27 15.69 6.86
N GLY A 262 1.06 15.89 6.35
CA GLY A 262 -0.09 16.36 7.13
C GLY A 262 -0.91 15.22 7.73
N ARG A 263 -2.06 15.53 8.33
CA ARG A 263 -3.12 14.54 8.58
C ARG A 263 -3.81 14.16 7.27
N TYR A 264 -4.42 12.98 7.24
CA TYR A 264 -5.17 12.48 6.08
C TYR A 264 -6.26 13.49 5.63
N ASP A 265 -6.90 14.13 6.61
CA ASP A 265 -7.98 15.09 6.43
C ASP A 265 -7.55 16.55 6.65
N GLU A 266 -6.24 16.86 6.65
CA GLU A 266 -5.69 18.18 7.01
C GLU A 266 -6.41 19.38 6.40
N PRO A 267 -6.74 19.43 5.09
CA PRO A 267 -7.39 20.60 4.50
C PRO A 267 -8.83 20.84 4.97
N LYS A 268 -9.49 19.79 5.47
CA LYS A 268 -10.89 19.84 5.93
C LYS A 268 -10.99 19.84 7.46
N ASN A 269 -9.87 19.64 8.15
CA ASN A 269 -9.85 19.48 9.60
C ASN A 269 -9.56 20.81 10.28
N GLU A 270 -10.59 21.40 10.87
CA GLU A 270 -10.50 22.69 11.56
C GLU A 270 -9.88 22.59 12.97
N LEU A 271 -9.75 21.37 13.51
CA LEU A 271 -9.17 21.16 14.83
C LEU A 271 -7.65 21.24 14.77
N ALA A 272 -7.06 21.80 15.83
CA ALA A 272 -5.62 21.77 16.02
C ALA A 272 -5.14 20.31 16.10
N PRO A 273 -4.02 19.95 15.43
CA PRO A 273 -3.48 18.60 15.48
C PRO A 273 -2.91 18.31 16.87
N ASP A 274 -3.12 17.09 17.36
CA ASP A 274 -2.27 16.52 18.40
C ASP A 274 -1.01 15.97 17.74
N LEU A 275 0.10 16.70 17.87
CA LEU A 275 1.36 16.35 17.22
C LEU A 275 2.00 15.08 17.78
N ASP A 276 1.62 14.70 19.01
CA ASP A 276 2.12 13.49 19.64
C ASP A 276 1.32 12.25 19.24
N ASP A 277 0.16 12.42 18.58
CA ASP A 277 -0.75 11.32 18.23
C ASP A 277 -1.11 11.25 16.74
N LEU A 278 -0.36 11.95 15.88
CA LEU A 278 -0.62 12.00 14.43
C LEU A 278 -0.76 10.62 13.80
N ASN A 279 0.09 9.67 14.18
CA ASN A 279 0.05 8.32 13.64
C ASN A 279 -1.21 7.56 14.10
N ASP A 280 -1.59 7.62 15.38
CA ASP A 280 -2.80 6.96 15.86
C ASP A 280 -4.06 7.64 15.32
N TYR A 281 -4.07 8.97 15.18
CA TYR A 281 -5.15 9.71 14.54
C TYR A 281 -5.46 9.15 13.14
N ASN A 282 -4.45 9.07 12.28
CA ASN A 282 -4.62 8.56 10.91
C ASN A 282 -4.96 7.06 10.89
N ARG A 283 -4.41 6.26 11.81
CA ARG A 283 -4.75 4.84 11.96
C ARG A 283 -6.22 4.64 12.34
N ASN A 284 -6.77 5.49 13.21
CA ASN A 284 -8.19 5.43 13.59
C ASN A 284 -9.09 5.80 12.42
N LEU A 285 -8.74 6.83 11.63
CA LEU A 285 -9.46 7.15 10.39
C LEU A 285 -9.45 5.99 9.39
N TYR A 286 -8.30 5.34 9.22
CA TYR A 286 -8.16 4.14 8.39
C TYR A 286 -9.04 3.01 8.92
N ARG A 287 -8.99 2.71 10.22
CA ARG A 287 -9.85 1.69 10.85
C ARG A 287 -11.33 1.93 10.56
N ASP A 288 -11.79 3.18 10.69
CA ASP A 288 -13.20 3.52 10.50
C ASP A 288 -13.63 3.35 9.04
N GLU A 289 -12.77 3.73 8.09
CA GLU A 289 -12.99 3.50 6.65
C GLU A 289 -13.09 1.99 6.34
N VAL A 290 -12.15 1.19 6.85
CA VAL A 290 -12.11 -0.28 6.71
C VAL A 290 -13.34 -0.94 7.30
N ALA A 291 -13.76 -0.53 8.50
CA ALA A 291 -14.97 -1.06 9.14
C ALA A 291 -16.21 -0.80 8.27
N GLY A 292 -16.33 0.41 7.69
CA GLY A 292 -17.41 0.74 6.77
C GLY A 292 -17.41 -0.06 5.47
N LEU A 293 -16.24 -0.44 4.95
CA LEU A 293 -16.10 -1.33 3.78
C LEU A 293 -16.59 -2.74 4.10
N ILE A 294 -16.16 -3.30 5.23
CA ILE A 294 -16.55 -4.65 5.65
C ILE A 294 -18.06 -4.71 5.93
N GLU A 295 -18.64 -3.65 6.49
CA GLU A 295 -20.07 -3.57 6.70
C GLU A 295 -20.87 -3.64 5.39
N ARG A 296 -20.34 -3.12 4.28
CA ARG A 296 -20.97 -3.28 2.97
C ARG A 296 -20.95 -4.73 2.50
N PHE A 297 -19.88 -5.48 2.77
CA PHE A 297 -19.82 -6.91 2.45
C PHE A 297 -20.87 -7.71 3.24
N ASN A 298 -21.13 -7.34 4.49
CA ASN A 298 -22.15 -7.99 5.32
C ASN A 298 -23.56 -7.93 4.72
N GLY A 299 -23.87 -6.94 3.88
CA GLY A 299 -25.15 -6.82 3.18
C GLY A 299 -25.37 -7.87 2.09
N SER A 300 -24.31 -8.50 1.60
CA SER A 300 -24.35 -9.50 0.51
C SER A 300 -24.05 -10.93 0.98
N LEU A 301 -23.82 -11.14 2.29
CA LEU A 301 -23.57 -12.47 2.84
C LEU A 301 -24.79 -13.39 2.67
N LYS A 302 -24.53 -14.68 2.40
CA LYS A 302 -25.59 -15.69 2.38
C LYS A 302 -26.25 -15.84 3.76
N PRO A 303 -27.56 -16.16 3.83
CA PRO A 303 -28.24 -16.38 5.11
C PRO A 303 -27.55 -17.44 5.96
N GLY A 304 -27.29 -17.11 7.22
CA GLY A 304 -26.66 -18.01 8.20
C GLY A 304 -25.13 -17.91 8.29
N GLU A 305 -24.47 -17.19 7.39
CA GLU A 305 -23.03 -16.89 7.53
C GLU A 305 -22.79 -15.93 8.71
N PRO A 306 -21.70 -16.10 9.48
CA PRO A 306 -21.30 -15.13 10.48
C PRO A 306 -20.93 -13.81 9.81
N ARG A 307 -21.25 -12.70 10.50
CA ARG A 307 -20.88 -11.36 10.03
C ARG A 307 -19.37 -11.17 10.06
N LEU A 308 -18.85 -10.56 9.00
CA LEU A 308 -17.48 -10.11 8.89
C LEU A 308 -17.25 -8.85 9.75
N TYR A 309 -16.03 -8.66 10.24
CA TYR A 309 -15.61 -7.52 11.05
C TYR A 309 -14.19 -7.05 10.72
N ALA A 310 -13.90 -5.77 10.95
CA ALA A 310 -12.52 -5.28 11.00
C ALA A 310 -11.91 -5.72 12.35
N PRO A 311 -10.71 -6.34 12.37
CA PRO A 311 -10.09 -6.70 13.63
C PRO A 311 -9.91 -5.47 14.52
N HIS A 312 -10.05 -5.67 15.82
CA HIS A 312 -9.83 -4.64 16.81
C HIS A 312 -8.40 -4.09 16.67
N ILE A 313 -8.23 -2.77 16.77
CA ILE A 313 -6.95 -2.05 16.55
C ILE A 313 -5.76 -2.51 17.43
N LYS A 314 -6.04 -3.31 18.46
CA LYS A 314 -5.07 -3.86 19.40
C LYS A 314 -4.60 -5.27 19.02
N PHE A 315 -5.33 -5.95 18.15
CA PHE A 315 -5.07 -7.32 17.77
C PHE A 315 -3.86 -7.41 16.84
N ASN A 316 -3.00 -8.40 17.11
CA ASN A 316 -1.88 -8.79 16.25
C ASN A 316 -0.99 -7.61 15.83
N ARG A 317 -0.54 -6.82 16.82
CA ARG A 317 0.30 -5.64 16.62
C ARG A 317 1.77 -5.96 16.89
N ALA A 318 2.65 -5.55 15.99
CA ALA A 318 4.09 -5.58 16.14
C ALA A 318 4.69 -4.19 16.39
N ILE A 319 3.93 -3.11 16.13
CA ILE A 319 4.40 -1.73 16.27
C ILE A 319 3.47 -0.92 17.19
N GLY A 320 4.06 -0.02 17.97
CA GLY A 320 3.33 0.91 18.83
C GLY A 320 2.99 0.35 20.20
N ARG A 321 2.08 1.01 20.91
CA ARG A 321 1.79 0.74 22.33
C ARG A 321 1.22 -0.65 22.57
N TRP A 322 0.60 -1.26 21.55
CA TRP A 322 0.01 -2.59 21.61
C TRP A 322 0.95 -3.71 21.13
N ALA A 323 2.18 -3.37 20.72
CA ALA A 323 3.14 -4.33 20.20
C ALA A 323 3.37 -5.50 21.17
N GLY A 324 3.20 -6.72 20.67
CA GLY A 324 3.39 -7.96 21.43
C GLY A 324 2.36 -8.22 22.55
N GLN A 325 1.36 -7.35 22.70
CA GLN A 325 0.27 -7.57 23.65
C GLN A 325 -0.80 -8.50 23.07
N LYS A 326 -1.56 -9.14 23.97
CA LYS A 326 -2.45 -10.26 23.64
C LYS A 326 -3.90 -9.82 23.79
N PHE A 327 -4.55 -9.53 22.67
CA PHE A 327 -5.94 -9.07 22.62
C PHE A 327 -6.78 -9.92 21.69
N HIS A 328 -8.06 -10.08 21.98
CA HIS A 328 -9.00 -10.78 21.13
C HIS A 328 -9.26 -9.98 19.84
N ALA A 329 -9.30 -10.66 18.69
CA ALA A 329 -9.42 -10.07 17.35
C ALA A 329 -10.70 -9.25 17.15
N GLN A 330 -11.83 -9.69 17.71
CA GLN A 330 -13.10 -8.97 17.57
C GLN A 330 -13.37 -7.97 18.71
N THR A 331 -13.34 -8.43 19.97
CA THR A 331 -13.74 -7.64 21.14
C THR A 331 -12.65 -6.69 21.66
N GLY A 332 -11.36 -6.95 21.36
CA GLY A 332 -10.26 -6.18 21.92
C GLY A 332 -10.04 -6.39 23.42
N GLU A 333 -10.65 -7.43 24.00
CA GLU A 333 -10.43 -7.85 25.38
C GLU A 333 -9.05 -8.48 25.55
N PRO A 334 -8.35 -8.24 26.66
CA PRO A 334 -7.05 -8.87 26.93
C PRO A 334 -7.22 -10.38 27.11
N LEU A 335 -6.29 -11.14 26.57
CA LEU A 335 -6.23 -12.60 26.67
C LEU A 335 -4.96 -13.02 27.40
N ASP A 336 -5.02 -14.13 28.15
CA ASP A 336 -3.81 -14.78 28.64
C ASP A 336 -3.04 -15.46 27.50
N ASP A 337 -1.81 -15.88 27.80
CA ASP A 337 -0.88 -16.49 26.85
C ASP A 337 -1.46 -17.69 26.11
N HIS A 338 -2.06 -18.62 26.85
CA HIS A 338 -2.60 -19.86 26.28
C HIS A 338 -3.83 -19.59 25.42
N THR A 339 -4.73 -18.75 25.93
CA THR A 339 -5.97 -18.37 25.22
C THR A 339 -5.64 -17.59 23.95
N TYR A 340 -4.65 -16.69 23.97
CA TYR A 340 -4.22 -15.95 22.80
C TYR A 340 -3.61 -16.85 21.72
N GLU A 341 -2.78 -17.82 22.09
CA GLU A 341 -2.21 -18.78 21.14
C GLU A 341 -3.28 -19.60 20.42
N GLN A 342 -4.33 -20.03 21.13
CA GLN A 342 -5.48 -20.70 20.49
C GLN A 342 -6.28 -19.73 19.63
N HIS A 343 -6.55 -18.53 20.15
CA HIS A 343 -7.28 -17.49 19.43
C HIS A 343 -6.62 -17.14 18.09
N VAL A 344 -5.29 -16.97 18.07
CA VAL A 344 -4.53 -16.71 16.83
C VAL A 344 -4.65 -17.87 15.83
N LYS A 345 -4.56 -19.13 16.27
CA LYS A 345 -4.77 -20.30 15.39
C LYS A 345 -6.17 -20.32 14.79
N GLU A 346 -7.17 -19.91 15.57
CA GLU A 346 -8.57 -19.88 15.14
C GLU A 346 -8.88 -18.73 14.19
N CYS A 347 -8.25 -17.57 14.37
CA CYS A 347 -8.63 -16.33 13.66
C CYS A 347 -7.62 -15.83 12.62
N MET A 348 -6.46 -16.48 12.46
CA MET A 348 -5.49 -16.22 11.39
C MET A 348 -5.44 -17.39 10.40
N PRO A 349 -5.03 -17.18 9.14
CA PRO A 349 -4.94 -18.26 8.16
C PRO A 349 -3.85 -19.26 8.55
N SER A 350 -4.22 -20.55 8.71
CA SER A 350 -3.26 -21.65 8.87
C SER A 350 -2.89 -22.29 7.52
N ALA A 351 -1.94 -23.23 7.54
CA ALA A 351 -1.61 -24.04 6.37
C ALA A 351 -2.82 -24.87 5.88
N GLU A 352 -3.65 -25.36 6.81
CA GLU A 352 -4.88 -26.09 6.52
C GLU A 352 -5.95 -25.16 5.92
N ASP A 353 -6.09 -23.94 6.42
CA ASP A 353 -7.01 -22.95 5.85
C ASP A 353 -6.61 -22.58 4.42
N LYS A 354 -5.31 -22.37 4.18
CA LYS A 354 -4.78 -22.10 2.84
C LYS A 354 -5.03 -23.28 1.91
N LYS A 355 -4.78 -24.51 2.38
CA LYS A 355 -5.09 -25.71 1.58
C LYS A 355 -6.58 -25.79 1.25
N LEU A 356 -7.45 -25.58 2.24
CA LEU A 356 -8.90 -25.56 2.04
C LEU A 356 -9.32 -24.49 1.01
N LEU A 357 -8.76 -23.29 1.11
CA LEU A 357 -9.01 -22.21 0.14
C LEU A 357 -8.64 -22.65 -1.28
N LEU A 358 -7.43 -23.19 -1.46
CA LEU A 358 -6.95 -23.62 -2.77
C LEU A 358 -7.75 -24.81 -3.31
N ASP A 359 -8.15 -25.75 -2.46
CA ASP A 359 -9.01 -26.87 -2.83
C ASP A 359 -10.39 -26.37 -3.31
N ILE A 360 -10.98 -25.37 -2.65
CA ILE A 360 -12.22 -24.71 -3.10
C ILE A 360 -12.01 -24.03 -4.45
N ILE A 361 -10.96 -23.21 -4.60
CA ILE A 361 -10.67 -22.48 -5.84
C ILE A 361 -10.48 -23.46 -7.02
N ALA A 362 -9.81 -24.59 -6.80
CA ALA A 362 -9.56 -25.59 -7.82
C ALA A 362 -10.81 -26.40 -8.20
N SER A 363 -11.71 -26.65 -7.25
CA SER A 363 -12.90 -27.49 -7.45
C SER A 363 -14.13 -26.72 -7.93
N GLU A 364 -14.31 -25.48 -7.48
CA GLU A 364 -15.52 -24.69 -7.69
C GLU A 364 -15.25 -23.51 -8.63
N LYS A 365 -15.47 -23.69 -9.94
CA LYS A 365 -15.23 -22.63 -10.96
C LYS A 365 -15.98 -21.32 -10.72
N LYS A 366 -17.04 -21.34 -9.91
CA LYS A 366 -17.86 -20.17 -9.54
C LYS A 366 -17.59 -19.69 -8.11
N TRP A 367 -16.39 -19.94 -7.59
CA TRP A 367 -16.00 -19.48 -6.25
C TRP A 367 -15.98 -17.95 -6.11
N ILE A 368 -15.87 -17.24 -7.23
CA ILE A 368 -15.97 -15.79 -7.36
C ILE A 368 -17.02 -15.45 -8.43
N ALA A 369 -17.85 -14.43 -8.16
CA ALA A 369 -18.85 -13.98 -9.12
C ALA A 369 -18.20 -13.39 -10.38
N GLU A 370 -18.81 -13.61 -11.54
CA GLU A 370 -18.32 -13.07 -12.82
C GLU A 370 -18.52 -11.56 -12.91
N LYS A 371 -17.55 -10.87 -13.51
CA LYS A 371 -17.65 -9.44 -13.81
C LYS A 371 -18.13 -9.25 -15.24
N THR A 372 -19.45 -9.08 -15.42
CA THR A 372 -20.06 -8.92 -16.75
C THR A 372 -19.97 -7.47 -17.24
N GLY A 373 -19.66 -7.29 -18.54
CA GLY A 373 -19.65 -5.96 -19.18
C GLY A 373 -18.53 -5.02 -18.73
N ALA A 374 -17.51 -5.52 -18.02
CA ALA A 374 -16.40 -4.68 -17.56
C ALA A 374 -15.48 -4.27 -18.72
N HIS A 375 -15.02 -3.03 -18.68
CA HIS A 375 -13.96 -2.56 -19.57
C HIS A 375 -12.65 -3.30 -19.27
N ASP A 376 -11.84 -3.47 -20.31
CA ASP A 376 -10.49 -4.01 -20.21
C ASP A 376 -9.65 -3.14 -19.25
N PRO A 377 -9.09 -3.71 -18.16
CA PRO A 377 -8.27 -2.97 -17.21
C PRO A 377 -7.13 -2.18 -17.86
N LEU A 378 -6.51 -2.74 -18.91
CA LEU A 378 -5.34 -2.15 -19.57
C LEU A 378 -5.71 -1.07 -20.60
N ALA A 379 -6.98 -0.98 -21.03
CA ALA A 379 -7.37 -0.03 -22.07
C ALA A 379 -7.14 1.45 -21.68
N SER A 380 -7.13 1.76 -20.37
CA SER A 380 -6.94 3.13 -19.87
C SER A 380 -5.58 3.39 -19.20
N ILE A 381 -4.67 2.41 -19.20
CA ILE A 381 -3.42 2.50 -18.43
C ILE A 381 -2.43 3.53 -18.99
N GLY A 382 -2.47 3.80 -20.30
CA GLY A 382 -1.66 4.83 -20.96
C GLY A 382 -2.35 6.20 -21.04
N GLU A 383 -3.59 6.34 -20.59
CA GLU A 383 -4.31 7.60 -20.67
C GLU A 383 -3.91 8.51 -19.49
N VAL A 384 -3.28 9.64 -19.79
CA VAL A 384 -3.03 10.68 -18.79
C VAL A 384 -4.37 11.27 -18.33
N ARG A 385 -4.94 10.72 -17.26
CA ARG A 385 -6.23 11.16 -16.70
C ARG A 385 -6.11 12.61 -16.24
N LYS A 386 -6.95 13.52 -16.78
CA LYS A 386 -6.89 14.97 -16.51
C LYS A 386 -7.41 15.37 -15.11
N SER A 387 -8.23 14.56 -14.45
CA SER A 387 -8.70 14.82 -13.08
C SER A 387 -8.66 13.56 -12.22
N ALA A 388 -8.29 13.71 -10.94
CA ALA A 388 -8.63 12.71 -9.94
C ALA A 388 -10.15 12.67 -9.82
N ILE A 389 -10.74 11.48 -9.86
CA ILE A 389 -12.12 11.31 -9.44
C ILE A 389 -12.14 11.76 -7.97
N ASN A 390 -13.04 12.69 -7.62
CA ASN A 390 -13.34 12.95 -6.22
C ASN A 390 -13.87 11.63 -5.63
N LEU A 391 -12.98 10.89 -4.96
CA LEU A 391 -13.31 9.70 -4.19
C LEU A 391 -13.85 10.09 -2.82
#